data_AF-A0A820GMN5-F1
#
_entry.id   AF-A0A820GMN5-F1
#
_cell.length_a   1.000
_cell.length_b   1.000
_cell.length_c   1.000
_cell.angle_alpha   90.00
_cell.angle_beta   90.00
_cell.angle_gamma   90.00
#
_symmetry.space_group_name_H-M   'P 1'
#
loop_
_entity.id
_entity.type
_entity.pdbx_description
1 polymer ?
#
loop_
_entity_poly.entity_id
_entity_poly.type
_entity_poly.pdbx_seq_one_letter_code
_entity_poly.pdbx_strand_id
1 'polypeptide(L)' 'MTSFIDSLAASEKAVIVIDIGQAYTKFGFAGSSSPHHIIPTRIIMDGKTKSVFEYNSNSMMSHDDRLTELIRLIFYK' A
#
# COMPACT_ATOMS: atom_id res chain seq x y z
N MET A 1 13.86 9.85 34.66
CA MET A 1 14.01 11.06 33.82
C MET A 1 14.04 10.63 32.36
N THR A 2 12.98 9.98 31.89
CA THR A 2 12.91 9.38 30.53
C THR A 2 11.66 9.88 29.77
N SER A 3 10.71 10.52 30.46
CA SER A 3 9.36 10.77 29.95
C SER A 3 9.21 11.90 28.93
N PHE A 4 10.17 12.83 28.83
CA PHE A 4 10.01 14.00 27.95
C PHE A 4 10.58 13.79 26.54
N ILE A 5 11.73 13.10 26.42
CA ILE A 5 12.31 12.76 25.13
C ILE A 5 11.47 11.69 24.41
N ASP A 6 10.98 10.69 25.15
CA ASP A 6 10.08 9.68 24.62
C ASP A 6 8.73 10.29 24.16
N SER A 7 8.25 11.33 24.86
CA SER A 7 7.05 12.08 24.47
C SER A 7 7.25 12.94 23.21
N LEU A 8 8.44 13.48 22.99
CA LEU A 8 8.79 14.22 21.77
C LEU A 8 8.91 13.27 20.57
N ALA A 9 9.47 12.08 20.77
CA ALA A 9 9.53 11.02 19.75
C ALA A 9 8.14 10.42 19.45
N ALA A 10 7.24 10.36 20.44
CA ALA A 10 5.87 9.88 20.27
C ALA A 10 4.96 10.83 19.47
N SER A 11 5.42 12.05 19.14
CA SER A 11 4.65 13.05 18.38
C SER A 11 4.90 13.02 16.87
N GLU A 12 5.89 12.26 16.37
CA GLU A 12 6.05 12.12 14.92
C GLU A 12 4.92 11.25 14.38
N LYS A 13 4.08 11.83 13.52
CA LYS A 13 3.06 11.07 12.78
C LYS A 13 3.78 10.01 11.97
N ALA A 14 3.44 8.74 12.19
CA ALA A 14 3.95 7.65 11.37
C ALA A 14 3.56 7.90 9.90
N VAL A 15 4.56 8.08 9.04
CA VAL A 15 4.38 8.25 7.60
C VAL A 15 4.67 6.94 6.90
N ILE A 16 3.81 6.55 5.97
CA ILE A 16 3.98 5.34 5.16
C ILE A 16 4.32 5.76 3.74
N VAL A 17 5.35 5.16 3.18
CA VAL A 17 5.71 5.30 1.76
C VAL A 17 5.14 4.09 1.02
N ILE A 18 4.43 4.34 -0.08
CA ILE A 18 3.88 3.31 -0.95
C ILE A 18 4.39 3.59 -2.37
N ASP A 19 5.19 2.66 -2.90
CA ASP A 19 5.70 2.64 -4.28
C ASP A 19 4.94 1.58 -5.08
N ILE A 20 4.03 2.02 -5.96
CA ILE A 20 3.17 1.13 -6.76
C ILE A 20 3.80 0.94 -8.15
N GLY A 21 4.57 -0.13 -8.31
CA GLY A 21 5.14 -0.54 -9.59
C GLY A 21 4.24 -1.50 -10.36
N GLN A 22 4.48 -1.69 -11.66
CA GLN A 22 3.63 -2.53 -12.51
C GLN A 22 3.52 -3.99 -12.06
N ALA A 23 4.61 -4.57 -11.54
CA ALA A 23 4.65 -5.97 -11.09
C ALA A 23 4.57 -6.12 -9.57
N TYR A 24 5.18 -5.17 -8.84
CA TYR A 24 5.28 -5.22 -7.37
C TYR A 24 5.05 -3.85 -6.75
N THR A 25 4.36 -3.88 -5.62
CA THR A 25 4.13 -2.74 -4.74
C THR A 25 5.00 -2.90 -3.50
N LYS A 26 5.80 -1.88 -3.19
CA LYS A 26 6.67 -1.86 -2.01
C LYS A 26 6.15 -0.82 -1.03
N PHE A 27 6.16 -1.14 0.26
CA PHE A 27 5.72 -0.18 1.28
C PHE A 27 6.39 -0.40 2.63
N GLY A 28 6.45 0.69 3.41
CA GLY A 28 7.05 0.71 4.74
C GLY A 28 7.00 2.11 5.35
N PHE A 29 7.51 2.25 6.58
CA PHE A 29 7.57 3.55 7.25
C PHE A 29 8.69 4.43 6.67
N ALA A 30 8.40 5.72 6.50
CA ALA A 30 9.41 6.72 6.16
C ALA A 30 10.55 6.68 7.20
N GLY A 31 11.80 6.84 6.73
CA GLY A 31 12.99 6.73 7.58
C GLY A 31 13.50 5.30 7.82
N SER A 32 12.76 4.27 7.39
CA SER A 32 13.28 2.89 7.38
C SER A 32 14.38 2.71 6.33
N SER A 33 15.34 1.81 6.60
CA SER A 33 16.43 1.49 5.66
C SER A 33 15.98 0.69 4.44
N SER A 34 14.79 0.08 4.49
CA SER A 34 14.23 -0.77 3.45
C SER A 34 12.70 -0.82 3.55
N PRO A 35 11.97 -1.18 2.47
CA PRO A 35 10.55 -1.44 2.56
C PRO A 35 10.28 -2.62 3.50
N HIS A 36 9.22 -2.54 4.28
CA HIS A 36 8.83 -3.61 5.20
C HIS A 36 8.17 -4.77 4.45
N HIS A 37 7.46 -4.44 3.37
CA HIS A 37 6.77 -5.41 2.54
C HIS A 37 6.93 -5.13 1.05
N ILE A 38 6.96 -6.22 0.28
CA ILE A 38 6.91 -6.21 -1.19
C ILE A 38 5.85 -7.23 -1.58
N ILE A 39 4.76 -6.76 -2.19
CA ILE A 39 3.64 -7.60 -2.63
C ILE A 39 3.48 -7.51 -4.15
N PRO A 40 2.96 -8.55 -4.82
CA PRO A 40 2.61 -8.43 -6.23
C PRO A 40 1.52 -7.36 -6.43
N THR A 41 1.62 -6.56 -7.50
CA THR A 41 0.64 -5.50 -7.82
C THR A 41 -0.58 -6.07 -8.54
N ARG A 42 -1.28 -6.94 -7.81
CA ARG A 42 -2.46 -7.67 -8.28
C ARG A 42 -3.50 -7.74 -7.19
N ILE A 43 -4.76 -7.71 -7.60
CA ILE A 43 -5.93 -7.79 -6.73
C ILE A 43 -6.73 -9.05 -7.06
N ILE A 44 -7.49 -9.56 -6.10
CA ILE A 44 -8.42 -10.66 -6.32
C ILE A 44 -9.80 -10.05 -6.49
N MET A 45 -10.42 -10.34 -7.63
CA MET A 45 -11.79 -9.90 -7.93
C MET A 45 -12.52 -11.00 -8.67
N ASP A 46 -13.76 -11.27 -8.27
CA ASP A 46 -14.58 -12.33 -8.85
C ASP A 46 -13.85 -13.70 -8.82
N GLY A 47 -13.04 -13.93 -7.77
CA GLY A 47 -12.19 -15.13 -7.65
C GLY A 47 -10.99 -15.17 -8.62
N LYS A 48 -10.76 -14.12 -9.41
CA LYS A 48 -9.65 -14.04 -10.38
C LYS A 48 -8.62 -13.01 -9.96
N THR A 49 -7.35 -13.35 -10.16
CA THR A 49 -6.25 -12.40 -10.01
C THR A 49 -6.22 -11.44 -11.20
N LYS A 50 -6.28 -10.14 -10.95
CA LYS A 50 -6.22 -9.08 -11.97
C LYS A 50 -5.09 -8.10 -11.65
N SER A 51 -4.52 -7.49 -12.69
CA SER A 51 -3.54 -6.42 -12.53
C SER A 51 -4.24 -5.11 -12.16
N VAL A 52 -3.60 -4.30 -11.32
CA VAL A 52 -4.09 -2.96 -10.94
C VAL A 52 -4.03 -1.99 -12.13
N PHE A 53 -3.04 -2.15 -13.00
CA PHE A 53 -2.80 -1.29 -14.18
C PHE A 53 -3.42 -1.82 -15.47
N GLU A 54 -4.31 -2.82 -15.39
CA GLU A 54 -5.01 -3.31 -16.58
C GLU A 54 -6.14 -2.35 -16.96
N TYR A 55 -5.89 -1.51 -17.97
CA TYR A 55 -6.88 -0.63 -18.56
C TYR A 55 -7.60 -1.36 -19.69
N ASN A 56 -8.80 -1.84 -19.41
CA ASN A 56 -9.69 -2.38 -20.42
C ASN A 56 -10.92 -1.47 -20.49
N SER A 57 -11.17 -0.85 -21.64
CA SER A 57 -12.32 0.03 -21.87
C SER A 57 -13.67 -0.68 -21.68
N ASN A 58 -13.68 -2.02 -21.75
CA ASN A 58 -14.85 -2.87 -21.55
C ASN A 58 -14.90 -3.46 -20.12
N SER A 59 -13.96 -3.08 -19.25
CA SER A 59 -14.00 -3.43 -17.82
C SER A 59 -15.11 -2.65 -17.16
N MET A 60 -16.02 -3.35 -16.48
CA MET A 60 -17.02 -2.72 -15.60
C MET A 60 -16.40 -1.99 -14.41
N MET A 61 -15.13 -2.26 -14.09
CA MET A 61 -14.44 -1.63 -12.96
C MET A 61 -13.53 -0.50 -13.40
N SER A 62 -13.64 0.60 -12.65
CA SER A 62 -12.83 1.79 -12.79
C SER A 62 -11.41 1.56 -12.29
N HIS A 63 -10.52 2.50 -12.61
CA HIS A 63 -9.17 2.51 -12.05
C HIS A 63 -9.19 2.70 -10.52
N ASP A 64 -10.11 3.53 -10.03
CA ASP A 64 -10.23 3.87 -8.61
C ASP A 64 -10.65 2.67 -7.76
N ASP A 65 -11.53 1.82 -8.28
CA ASP A 65 -11.94 0.60 -7.58
C ASP A 65 -10.75 -0.37 -7.41
N ARG A 66 -9.90 -0.48 -8.45
CA ARG A 66 -8.71 -1.34 -8.41
C ARG A 66 -7.67 -0.82 -7.43
N LEU A 67 -7.45 0.49 -7.39
CA LEU A 67 -6.56 1.12 -6.42
C LEU A 67 -7.09 0.96 -5.00
N THR A 68 -8.40 1.16 -4.80
CA THR A 68 -9.05 0.96 -3.50
C THR A 68 -8.82 -0.45 -2.99
N GLU A 69 -8.97 -1.46 -3.84
CA GLU A 69 -8.74 -2.85 -3.45
C GLU A 69 -7.26 -3.15 -3.15
N LEU A 70 -6.31 -2.55 -3.90
CA LEU A 70 -4.89 -2.65 -3.58
C LEU A 70 -4.58 -2.03 -2.20
N ILE A 71 -5.13 -0.85 -1.91
CA ILE A 71 -4.95 -0.18 -0.61
C ILE A 71 -5.58 -1.00 0.51
N ARG A 72 -6.73 -1.65 0.25
CA ARG A 72 -7.31 -2.62 1.19
C ARG A 72 -6.33 -3.73 1.49
N LEU A 73 -5.74 -4.39 0.50
CA LEU A 73 -4.74 -5.45 0.72
C LEU A 73 -3.51 -4.99 1.53
N ILE A 74 -3.15 -3.71 1.47
CA ILE A 74 -2.02 -3.15 2.22
C ILE A 74 -2.37 -2.93 3.70
N PHE A 75 -3.57 -2.43 4.00
CA PHE A 75 -3.95 -1.99 5.35
C PHE A 75 -4.93 -2.89 6.09
N TYR A 76 -5.67 -3.70 5.35
CA TYR A 76 -6.78 -4.51 5.84
C TYR A 76 -6.60 -5.93 5.32
N LYS A 77 -6.67 -6.90 6.24
CA LYS A 77 -6.59 -8.31 5.91
C LYS A 77 -7.96 -8.85 5.53
#